data_AF-A0ABD1DXR9-F1
#
_entry.id   AF-A0ABD1DXR9-F1
#
_cell.length_a   1.000
_cell.length_b   1.000
_cell.length_c   1.000
_cell.angle_alpha   90.00
_cell.angle_beta   90.00
_cell.angle_gamma   90.00
#
_symmetry.space_group_name_H-M   'P 1'
#
loop_
_entity.id
_entity.type
_entity.pdbx_description
1 polymer ?
#
loop_
_entity_poly.entity_id
_entity_poly.type
_entity_poly.pdbx_seq_one_letter_code
_entity_poly.pdbx_strand_id
1 'polypeptide(L)'
;MLQIALLVVLFPTSQSIVVNRVDCIDQPYHYSQFVRCGFRTLRNQSQLLIGELVLSEPVHQLHGTFNVYTKHQKSRTLLYGTTVELCPLLESSPSSSALDPATALMAAMLMEKINANFPQLVHPCPYEGTVNLTGARVQFGMVPQYVVPGQYVIDMRLFDDGNRTVVNARVVFTLLGGGLLVNGTLQCSERQFRCNDGHCIHVSFICDGDADCADASDEHPRECKIT
;
A
#
# COMPACT_ATOMS: atom_id res chain seq x y z
N MET A 1 32.31 10.18 -10.72
CA MET A 1 31.48 9.85 -9.54
C MET A 1 30.74 11.05 -8.92
N LEU A 2 31.04 12.30 -9.29
CA LEU A 2 30.43 13.49 -8.67
C LEU A 2 29.14 14.01 -9.35
N GLN A 3 28.72 13.43 -10.49
CA GLN A 3 27.55 13.91 -11.25
C GLN A 3 26.23 13.19 -10.93
N ILE A 4 26.26 12.08 -10.21
CA ILE A 4 25.03 11.35 -9.83
C ILE A 4 24.40 11.93 -8.55
N ALA A 5 25.22 12.50 -7.65
CA ALA A 5 24.75 13.09 -6.40
C ALA A 5 23.90 14.37 -6.62
N LEU A 6 24.05 15.06 -7.75
CA LEU A 6 23.31 16.29 -8.03
C LEU A 6 21.85 16.04 -8.46
N LEU A 7 21.50 14.83 -8.92
CA LEU A 7 20.11 14.50 -9.27
C LEU A 7 19.23 14.23 -8.05
N VAL A 8 19.81 13.86 -6.90
CA VAL A 8 19.05 13.59 -5.67
C VAL A 8 18.56 14.89 -5.00
N VAL A 9 19.17 16.04 -5.34
CA VAL A 9 18.84 17.36 -4.76
C VAL A 9 17.71 18.07 -5.51
N LEU A 10 17.26 17.55 -6.65
CA LEU A 10 16.17 18.15 -7.46
C LEU A 10 14.80 17.50 -7.23
N PHE A 11 14.70 16.43 -6.46
CA PHE A 11 13.40 15.85 -6.11
C PHE A 11 12.89 16.50 -4.81
N PRO A 12 11.69 17.12 -4.82
CA PRO A 12 11.14 17.69 -3.61
C PRO A 12 11.03 16.62 -2.53
N THR A 13 11.48 16.97 -1.32
CA THR A 13 11.48 16.13 -0.10
C THR A 13 10.07 15.81 0.43
N SER A 14 9.03 16.06 -0.35
CA SER A 14 7.62 15.79 -0.04
C SER A 14 7.00 14.99 -1.18
N GLN A 15 7.43 13.75 -1.32
CA GLN A 15 6.59 12.77 -2.02
C GLN A 15 5.31 12.58 -1.20
N SER A 16 4.16 12.53 -1.84
CA SER A 16 2.88 12.23 -1.19
C SER A 16 2.33 10.91 -1.71
N ILE A 17 1.71 10.15 -0.81
CA ILE A 17 1.05 8.88 -1.14
C ILE A 17 -0.44 9.17 -1.31
N VAL A 18 -0.99 8.76 -2.44
CA VAL A 18 -2.43 8.77 -2.69
C VAL A 18 -2.87 7.32 -2.89
N VAL A 19 -3.73 6.81 -2.03
CA VAL A 19 -4.43 5.54 -2.23
C VAL A 19 -5.53 5.76 -3.26
N ASN A 20 -5.50 4.98 -4.33
CA ASN A 20 -6.46 5.05 -5.42
C ASN A 20 -7.57 4.02 -5.17
N ARG A 21 -7.18 2.80 -4.76
CA ARG A 21 -8.09 1.66 -4.59
C ARG A 21 -7.62 0.71 -3.49
N VAL A 22 -8.57 0.12 -2.77
CA VAL A 22 -8.33 -0.96 -1.80
C VAL A 22 -9.37 -2.06 -2.08
N ASP A 23 -8.90 -3.20 -2.55
CA ASP A 23 -9.72 -4.36 -2.88
C ASP A 23 -9.51 -5.46 -1.83
N CYS A 24 -10.59 -5.93 -1.21
CA CYS A 24 -10.58 -7.13 -0.37
C CYS A 24 -11.12 -8.30 -1.17
N ILE A 25 -10.22 -9.20 -1.59
CA ILE A 25 -10.44 -10.13 -2.71
C ILE A 25 -10.91 -11.50 -2.21
N ASP A 26 -11.84 -12.15 -2.91
CA ASP A 26 -12.28 -13.54 -2.64
C ASP A 26 -12.85 -13.77 -1.22
N GLN A 27 -13.69 -12.86 -0.75
CA GLN A 27 -14.36 -12.96 0.56
C GLN A 27 -15.75 -13.62 0.49
N PRO A 28 -16.24 -14.23 1.58
CA PRO A 28 -15.57 -14.44 2.88
C PRO A 28 -14.60 -15.63 2.88
N TYR A 29 -13.64 -15.65 3.82
CA TYR A 29 -12.69 -16.75 3.97
C TYR A 29 -13.14 -17.73 5.05
N HIS A 30 -12.46 -18.89 5.13
CA HIS A 30 -12.71 -19.89 6.16
C HIS A 30 -12.50 -19.34 7.58
N TYR A 31 -11.39 -18.64 7.81
CA TYR A 31 -11.03 -18.15 9.14
C TYR A 31 -11.52 -16.73 9.43
N SER A 32 -11.82 -15.94 8.41
CA SER A 32 -12.07 -14.52 8.61
C SER A 32 -13.00 -13.89 7.56
N GLN A 33 -13.56 -12.74 7.92
CA GLN A 33 -14.40 -11.93 7.05
C GLN A 33 -14.14 -10.44 7.30
N PHE A 34 -14.07 -9.62 6.24
CA PHE A 34 -14.09 -8.16 6.42
C PHE A 34 -15.53 -7.70 6.63
N VAL A 35 -15.76 -7.02 7.74
CA VAL A 35 -16.97 -6.22 7.99
C VAL A 35 -16.89 -4.92 7.21
N ARG A 36 -15.70 -4.32 7.15
CA ARG A 36 -15.41 -3.10 6.39
C ARG A 36 -14.06 -3.21 5.72
N CYS A 37 -13.98 -2.73 4.49
CA CYS A 37 -12.76 -2.64 3.71
C CYS A 37 -12.83 -1.43 2.80
N GLY A 38 -11.78 -0.61 2.79
CA GLY A 38 -11.68 0.51 1.89
C GLY A 38 -10.80 1.63 2.45
N PHE A 39 -11.01 2.82 1.91
CA PHE A 39 -10.38 4.03 2.41
C PHE A 39 -11.36 5.21 2.31
N ARG A 40 -11.05 6.30 3.02
CA ARG A 40 -11.79 7.55 2.93
C ARG A 40 -10.84 8.72 2.88
N THR A 41 -11.08 9.62 1.94
CA THR A 41 -10.41 10.92 1.87
C THR A 41 -11.14 11.94 2.75
N LEU A 42 -10.41 12.57 3.67
CA LEU A 42 -10.91 13.64 4.52
C LEU A 42 -10.89 15.00 3.80
N ARG A 43 -11.57 16.00 4.37
CA ARG A 43 -11.62 17.37 3.81
C ARG A 43 -10.24 18.02 3.70
N ASN A 44 -9.29 17.62 4.54
CA ASN A 44 -7.90 18.08 4.50
C ASN A 44 -7.02 17.26 3.53
N GLN A 45 -7.63 16.47 2.63
CA GLN A 45 -6.98 15.54 1.71
C GLN A 45 -6.14 14.42 2.36
N SER A 46 -6.21 14.23 3.69
CA SER A 46 -5.63 13.05 4.33
C SER A 46 -6.48 11.82 4.04
N GLN A 47 -5.84 10.70 3.70
CA GLN A 47 -6.53 9.44 3.47
C GLN A 47 -6.44 8.54 4.71
N LEU A 48 -7.60 8.00 5.09
CA LEU A 48 -7.76 7.05 6.19
C LEU A 48 -8.08 5.68 5.62
N LEU A 49 -7.33 4.67 6.03
CA LEU A 49 -7.69 3.29 5.76
C LEU A 49 -8.86 2.87 6.67
N ILE A 50 -9.74 2.05 6.12
CA ILE A 50 -10.90 1.48 6.79
C ILE A 50 -10.79 -0.04 6.64
N GLY A 51 -10.61 -0.72 7.76
CA GLY A 51 -10.50 -2.17 7.80
C GLY A 51 -11.05 -2.69 9.11
N GLU A 52 -12.03 -3.57 9.05
CA GLU A 52 -12.55 -4.28 10.21
C GLU A 52 -12.66 -5.75 9.84
N LEU A 53 -11.81 -6.58 10.45
CA LEU A 53 -11.70 -8.00 10.18
C LEU A 53 -12.16 -8.78 11.40
N VAL A 54 -13.06 -9.74 11.21
CA VAL A 54 -13.48 -10.65 12.27
C VAL A 54 -12.90 -12.03 11.98
N LEU A 55 -12.17 -12.58 12.95
CA LEU A 55 -11.65 -13.94 12.94
C LEU A 55 -12.66 -14.85 13.63
N SER A 56 -13.14 -15.85 12.90
CA SER A 56 -14.12 -16.83 13.41
C SER A 56 -13.45 -17.99 14.17
N GLU A 57 -12.17 -18.25 13.88
CA GLU A 57 -11.36 -19.28 14.52
C GLU A 57 -9.95 -18.73 14.82
N PRO A 58 -9.28 -19.22 15.88
CA PRO A 58 -7.95 -18.75 16.26
C PRO A 58 -6.87 -19.22 15.27
N VAL A 59 -6.09 -18.27 14.74
CA VAL A 59 -5.00 -18.56 13.80
C VAL A 59 -3.67 -18.64 14.55
N HIS A 60 -3.12 -19.85 14.64
CA HIS A 60 -1.93 -20.15 15.42
C HIS A 60 -0.62 -19.92 14.66
N GLN A 61 -0.66 -20.03 13.33
CA GLN A 61 0.47 -19.79 12.45
C GLN A 61 0.00 -18.93 11.28
N LEU A 62 0.75 -17.87 10.99
CA LEU A 62 0.39 -16.87 10.00
C LEU A 62 1.60 -16.54 9.15
N HIS A 63 1.46 -16.78 7.85
CA HIS A 63 2.40 -16.40 6.81
C HIS A 63 1.82 -15.25 6.00
N GLY A 64 2.67 -14.38 5.49
CA GLY A 64 2.27 -13.25 4.68
C GLY A 64 3.12 -13.13 3.42
N THR A 65 2.51 -13.17 2.25
CA THR A 65 3.16 -12.77 0.99
C THR A 65 2.83 -11.31 0.70
N PHE A 66 3.87 -10.52 0.41
CA PHE A 66 3.78 -9.12 0.05
C PHE A 66 4.46 -8.93 -1.30
N ASN A 67 3.67 -8.68 -2.34
CA ASN A 67 4.15 -8.44 -3.69
C ASN A 67 3.86 -7.00 -4.09
N VAL A 68 4.88 -6.27 -4.51
CA VAL A 68 4.82 -4.89 -4.97
C VAL A 68 5.08 -4.88 -6.46
N TYR A 69 4.14 -4.36 -7.22
CA TYR A 69 4.23 -4.18 -8.66
C TYR A 69 4.25 -2.69 -8.99
N THR A 70 4.98 -2.32 -10.03
CA THR A 70 4.74 -1.05 -10.73
C THR A 70 3.68 -1.28 -11.81
N LYS A 71 2.73 -0.36 -11.93
CA LYS A 71 1.76 -0.33 -13.02
C LYS A 71 2.28 0.62 -14.11
N HIS A 72 2.47 0.08 -15.31
CA HIS A 72 2.83 0.84 -16.49
C HIS A 72 1.87 0.49 -17.63
N GLN A 73 0.99 1.44 -17.97
CA GLN A 73 -0.12 1.21 -18.92
C GLN A 73 -0.91 -0.05 -18.51
N LYS A 74 -0.99 -1.05 -19.40
CA LYS A 74 -1.69 -2.33 -19.19
C LYS A 74 -0.84 -3.44 -18.55
N SER A 75 0.42 -3.15 -18.21
CA SER A 75 1.34 -4.15 -17.67
C SER A 75 1.60 -3.92 -16.18
N ARG A 76 1.72 -5.01 -15.42
CA ARG A 76 2.15 -5.01 -14.02
C ARG A 76 3.49 -5.72 -13.92
N THR A 77 4.53 -5.00 -13.50
CA THR A 77 5.88 -5.55 -13.34
C THR A 77 6.17 -5.75 -11.87
N LEU A 78 6.47 -6.98 -11.44
CA LEU A 78 6.86 -7.29 -10.07
C LEU A 78 8.20 -6.62 -9.74
N LEU A 79 8.19 -5.71 -8.77
CA LEU A 79 9.39 -5.02 -8.29
C LEU A 79 10.01 -5.72 -7.08
N TYR A 80 9.16 -6.16 -6.17
CA TYR A 80 9.57 -6.80 -4.93
C TYR A 80 8.52 -7.81 -4.51
N GLY A 81 8.94 -9.03 -4.16
CA GLY A 81 8.07 -10.06 -3.63
C GLY A 81 8.77 -10.72 -2.47
N THR A 82 8.10 -10.79 -1.31
CA THR A 82 8.62 -11.47 -0.13
C THR A 82 7.53 -12.28 0.55
N THR A 83 7.95 -13.33 1.24
CA THR A 83 7.11 -14.10 2.15
C THR A 83 7.72 -14.02 3.54
N VAL A 84 6.92 -13.67 4.53
CA VAL A 84 7.35 -13.54 5.93
C VAL A 84 6.47 -14.38 6.82
N GLU A 85 7.09 -15.00 7.82
CA GLU A 85 6.38 -15.68 8.89
C GLU A 85 6.07 -14.65 9.98
N LEU A 86 4.80 -14.31 10.20
CA LEU A 86 4.41 -13.21 11.09
C LEU A 86 4.52 -13.59 12.57
N CYS A 87 4.06 -14.79 12.95
CA CYS A 87 4.07 -15.22 14.36
C CYS A 87 5.48 -15.25 15.00
N PRO A 88 6.51 -15.85 14.36
CA PRO A 88 7.86 -15.86 14.93
C PRO A 88 8.48 -14.46 15.02
N LEU A 89 8.15 -13.56 14.09
CA LEU A 89 8.63 -12.17 14.09
C LEU A 89 8.05 -11.35 15.25
N LEU A 90 6.84 -11.68 15.69
CA LEU A 90 6.16 -11.03 16.82
C LEU A 90 6.63 -11.59 18.18
N GLU A 91 7.02 -12.87 18.20
CA GLU A 91 7.52 -13.55 19.39
C GLU A 91 9.04 -13.41 19.57
N SER A 92 9.79 -13.04 18.53
CA SER A 92 11.24 -12.85 18.62
C SER A 92 11.57 -11.62 19.47
N SER A 93 11.92 -11.86 20.74
CA SER A 93 12.82 -10.95 21.46
C SER A 93 14.17 -10.93 20.71
N PRO A 94 14.98 -9.85 20.82
CA PRO A 94 16.30 -9.74 20.17
C PRO A 94 17.34 -10.80 20.59
N SER A 95 16.92 -11.84 21.31
CA SER A 95 17.74 -12.91 21.89
C SER A 95 17.44 -14.32 21.33
N SER A 96 16.48 -14.50 20.40
CA SER A 96 16.25 -15.81 19.78
C SER A 96 17.20 -16.03 18.59
N SER A 97 18.10 -17.00 18.74
CA SER A 97 19.26 -17.34 17.90
C SER A 97 18.95 -17.94 16.50
N ALA A 98 17.86 -17.55 15.85
CA ALA A 98 17.37 -18.20 14.62
C ALA A 98 17.42 -17.32 13.35
N LEU A 99 17.72 -16.03 13.45
CA LEU A 99 17.82 -15.13 12.29
C LEU A 99 19.25 -14.64 12.07
N ASP A 100 19.69 -14.62 10.81
CA ASP A 100 20.93 -13.95 10.41
C ASP A 100 20.92 -12.47 10.87
N PRO A 101 22.06 -11.89 11.30
CA PRO A 101 22.12 -10.52 11.82
C PRO A 101 21.49 -9.46 10.91
N ALA A 102 21.61 -9.62 9.59
CA ALA A 102 21.01 -8.69 8.64
C ALA A 102 19.48 -8.83 8.60
N THR A 103 18.96 -10.04 8.73
CA THR A 103 17.52 -10.32 8.75
C THR A 103 16.88 -9.82 10.05
N ALA A 104 17.56 -10.00 11.18
CA ALA A 104 17.12 -9.48 12.47
C ALA A 104 17.06 -7.93 12.49
N LEU A 105 18.03 -7.26 11.88
CA LEU A 105 18.03 -5.80 11.76
C LEU A 105 16.86 -5.30 10.90
N MET A 106 16.63 -5.93 9.74
CA MET A 106 15.52 -5.57 8.85
C MET A 106 14.16 -5.83 9.50
N ALA A 107 14.02 -6.95 10.21
CA ALA A 107 12.83 -7.27 10.98
C ALA A 107 12.58 -6.22 12.07
N ALA A 108 13.59 -5.83 12.84
CA ALA A 108 13.45 -4.81 13.88
C ALA A 108 13.03 -3.45 13.31
N MET A 109 13.64 -3.01 12.21
CA MET A 109 13.28 -1.75 11.53
C MET A 109 11.84 -1.79 10.98
N LEU A 110 11.43 -2.93 10.40
CA LEU A 110 10.09 -3.12 9.90
C LEU A 110 9.06 -3.12 11.05
N MET A 111 9.35 -3.81 12.14
CA MET A 111 8.47 -3.90 13.31
C MET A 111 8.34 -2.56 14.03
N GLU A 112 9.40 -1.76 14.14
CA GLU A 112 9.31 -0.39 14.65
C GLU A 112 8.33 0.44 13.81
N LYS A 113 8.41 0.32 12.48
CA LYS A 113 7.54 1.07 11.58
C LYS A 113 6.10 0.58 11.60
N ILE A 114 5.88 -0.73 11.69
CA ILE A 114 4.54 -1.31 11.83
C ILE A 114 3.95 -0.89 13.18
N ASN A 115 4.68 -0.99 14.28
CA ASN A 115 4.19 -0.58 15.60
C ASN A 115 3.85 0.92 15.65
N ALA A 116 4.63 1.77 14.99
CA ALA A 116 4.36 3.21 14.95
C ALA A 116 3.12 3.59 14.12
N ASN A 117 2.77 2.82 13.08
CA ASN A 117 1.70 3.17 12.14
C ASN A 117 0.44 2.30 12.27
N PHE A 118 0.60 1.07 12.73
CA PHE A 118 -0.41 0.03 12.85
C PHE A 118 -0.18 -0.80 14.13
N PRO A 119 -0.15 -0.19 15.33
CA PRO A 119 0.09 -0.90 16.59
C PRO A 119 -0.88 -2.06 16.82
N GLN A 120 -2.11 -1.96 16.31
CA GLN A 120 -3.14 -2.99 16.37
C GLN A 120 -2.82 -4.29 15.58
N LEU A 121 -1.77 -4.30 14.76
CA LEU A 121 -1.30 -5.50 14.07
C LEU A 121 -0.20 -6.23 14.86
N VAL A 122 0.34 -5.60 15.92
CA VAL A 122 1.43 -6.12 16.74
C VAL A 122 0.86 -6.84 17.97
N HIS A 123 0.36 -8.04 17.76
CA HIS A 123 -0.14 -8.91 18.83
C HIS A 123 0.50 -10.30 18.73
N PRO A 124 0.84 -10.95 19.86
CA PRO A 124 1.37 -12.30 19.84
C PRO A 124 0.32 -13.29 19.31
N CYS A 125 0.77 -14.35 18.64
CA CYS A 125 -0.12 -15.42 18.19
C CYS A 125 -0.61 -16.25 19.40
N PRO A 126 -1.80 -16.88 19.34
CA PRO A 126 -2.73 -16.95 18.21
C PRO A 126 -3.56 -15.67 18.02
N TYR A 127 -3.86 -15.35 16.75
CA TYR A 127 -4.76 -14.24 16.43
C TYR A 127 -6.22 -14.67 16.58
N GLU A 128 -6.99 -13.92 17.37
CA GLU A 128 -8.41 -14.16 17.60
C GLU A 128 -9.20 -12.86 17.75
N GLY A 129 -10.52 -12.93 17.56
CA GLY A 129 -11.41 -11.80 17.74
C GLY A 129 -11.46 -10.83 16.55
N THR A 130 -11.59 -9.53 16.84
CA THR A 130 -11.80 -8.49 15.83
C THR A 130 -10.57 -7.60 15.70
N VAL A 131 -10.01 -7.50 14.50
CA VAL A 131 -8.89 -6.62 14.16
C VAL A 131 -9.44 -5.37 13.48
N ASN A 132 -9.27 -4.21 14.11
CA ASN A 132 -9.78 -2.94 13.61
C ASN A 132 -8.63 -2.02 13.16
N LEU A 133 -8.49 -1.83 11.85
CA LEU A 133 -7.54 -0.93 11.19
C LEU A 133 -8.13 0.43 10.85
N THR A 134 -9.39 0.68 11.22
CA THR A 134 -10.09 1.92 10.86
C THR A 134 -9.43 3.13 11.50
N GLY A 135 -9.08 4.12 10.67
CA GLY A 135 -8.48 5.38 11.11
C GLY A 135 -6.96 5.43 11.00
N ALA A 136 -6.31 4.37 10.50
CA ALA A 136 -4.91 4.41 10.15
C ALA A 136 -4.66 5.45 9.04
N ARG A 137 -3.75 6.41 9.30
CA ARG A 137 -3.40 7.47 8.35
C ARG A 137 -2.34 6.97 7.39
N VAL A 138 -2.57 7.15 6.11
CA VAL A 138 -1.55 6.90 5.08
C VAL A 138 -0.56 8.06 5.09
N GLN A 139 0.70 7.79 5.43
CA GLN A 139 1.75 8.81 5.56
C GLN A 139 2.97 8.45 4.74
N PHE A 140 3.64 9.47 4.18
CA PHE A 140 4.81 9.29 3.33
C PHE A 140 5.98 8.58 4.04
N GLY A 141 6.08 8.70 5.36
CA GLY A 141 7.14 8.08 6.13
C GLY A 141 7.24 6.56 6.00
N MET A 142 6.24 5.87 5.43
CA MET A 142 6.26 4.43 5.16
C MET A 142 6.99 4.07 3.85
N VAL A 143 7.23 5.03 2.96
CA VAL A 143 7.81 4.81 1.64
C VAL A 143 9.29 5.19 1.66
N PRO A 144 10.21 4.27 1.30
CA PRO A 144 11.62 4.60 1.21
C PRO A 144 11.90 5.69 0.15
N GLN A 145 12.88 6.55 0.42
CA GLN A 145 13.19 7.71 -0.43
C GLN A 145 13.68 7.38 -1.85
N TYR A 146 14.11 6.13 -2.09
CA TYR A 146 14.57 5.65 -3.40
C TYR A 146 13.43 5.19 -4.31
N VAL A 147 12.19 5.13 -3.80
CA VAL A 147 11.04 4.75 -4.62
C VAL A 147 10.68 5.93 -5.53
N VAL A 148 10.52 5.61 -6.82
CA VAL A 148 10.28 6.59 -7.88
C VAL A 148 8.80 7.01 -7.88
N PRO A 149 8.46 8.24 -8.28
CA PRO A 149 7.08 8.61 -8.56
C PRO A 149 6.41 7.70 -9.59
N GLY A 150 5.17 7.32 -9.35
CA GLY A 150 4.45 6.41 -10.23
C GLY A 150 3.29 5.71 -9.52
N GLN A 151 2.65 4.80 -10.22
CA GLN A 151 1.56 4.01 -9.68
C GLN A 151 2.05 2.60 -9.31
N TYR A 152 1.64 2.16 -8.13
CA TYR A 152 2.07 0.93 -7.51
C TYR A 152 0.87 0.10 -7.07
N VAL A 153 1.02 -1.22 -7.18
CA VAL A 153 0.05 -2.20 -6.71
C VAL A 153 0.72 -3.07 -5.66
N ILE A 154 0.17 -3.14 -4.47
CA ILE A 154 0.57 -4.08 -3.42
C ILE A 154 -0.48 -5.18 -3.36
N ASP A 155 -0.08 -6.41 -3.63
CA ASP A 155 -0.87 -7.61 -3.35
C ASP A 155 -0.36 -8.22 -2.04
N MET A 156 -1.26 -8.31 -1.06
CA MET A 156 -1.00 -8.90 0.26
C MET A 156 -1.91 -10.11 0.45
N ARG A 157 -1.31 -11.26 0.76
CA ARG A 157 -2.06 -12.46 1.14
C ARG A 157 -1.50 -13.03 2.43
N LEU A 158 -2.36 -13.14 3.43
CA LEU A 158 -2.09 -13.82 4.70
C LEU A 158 -2.70 -15.21 4.66
N PHE A 159 -1.98 -16.24 5.09
CA PHE A 159 -2.41 -17.63 5.04
C PHE A 159 -1.78 -18.47 6.17
N ASP A 160 -2.39 -19.62 6.48
CA ASP A 160 -1.86 -20.59 7.45
C ASP A 160 -0.88 -21.59 6.81
N ASP A 161 -0.30 -22.50 7.60
CA ASP A 161 0.56 -23.60 7.11
C ASP A 161 -0.16 -24.52 6.10
N GLY A 162 -1.49 -24.58 6.17
CA GLY A 162 -2.34 -25.30 5.22
C GLY A 162 -2.61 -24.54 3.92
N ASN A 163 -1.98 -23.39 3.68
CA ASN A 163 -2.19 -22.49 2.55
C ASN A 163 -3.65 -21.99 2.43
N ARG A 164 -4.39 -21.99 3.53
CA ARG A 164 -5.74 -21.43 3.60
C ARG A 164 -5.61 -19.93 3.85
N THR A 165 -6.28 -19.16 3.01
CA THR A 165 -6.22 -17.69 3.08
C THR A 165 -6.95 -17.19 4.32
N VAL A 166 -6.28 -16.37 5.11
CA VAL A 166 -6.84 -15.59 6.21
C VAL A 166 -7.21 -14.19 5.72
N VAL A 167 -6.39 -13.56 4.88
CA VAL A 167 -6.68 -12.25 4.27
C VAL A 167 -6.10 -12.23 2.87
N ASN A 168 -6.82 -11.66 1.90
CA ASN A 168 -6.30 -11.33 0.57
C ASN A 168 -6.72 -9.90 0.21
N ALA A 169 -5.76 -9.00 0.08
CA ALA A 169 -6.01 -7.60 -0.18
C ALA A 169 -5.09 -7.08 -1.28
N ARG A 170 -5.62 -6.20 -2.12
CA ARG A 170 -4.87 -5.43 -3.11
C ARG A 170 -5.02 -3.95 -2.83
N VAL A 171 -3.91 -3.24 -2.79
CA VAL A 171 -3.88 -1.79 -2.61
C VAL A 171 -3.22 -1.17 -3.82
N VAL A 172 -3.94 -0.27 -4.50
CA VAL A 172 -3.40 0.55 -5.58
C VAL A 172 -3.15 1.95 -5.04
N PHE A 173 -1.93 2.45 -5.17
CA PHE A 173 -1.56 3.79 -4.73
C PHE A 173 -0.62 4.46 -5.71
N THR A 174 -0.66 5.78 -5.71
CA THR A 174 0.20 6.65 -6.51
C THR A 174 1.17 7.36 -5.58
N LEU A 175 2.45 7.27 -5.92
CA LEU A 175 3.48 8.13 -5.36
C LEU A 175 3.60 9.35 -6.23
N LEU A 176 3.14 10.48 -5.71
CA LEU A 176 3.34 11.76 -6.36
C LEU A 176 4.79 12.18 -6.09
N GLY A 177 5.56 12.25 -7.15
CA GLY A 177 6.80 13.03 -7.15
C GLY A 177 6.41 14.47 -7.00
N GLY A 178 7.11 15.23 -6.15
CA GLY A 178 6.78 16.62 -5.93
C GLY A 178 6.60 17.32 -7.27
N GLY A 179 5.35 17.70 -7.55
CA GLY A 179 5.01 18.40 -8.78
C GLY A 179 5.80 19.68 -8.81
N LEU A 180 6.26 20.09 -9.99
CA LEU A 180 6.85 21.40 -10.15
C LEU A 180 5.76 22.42 -9.82
N LEU A 181 5.93 23.19 -8.74
CA LEU A 181 5.08 24.33 -8.46
C LEU A 181 5.32 25.38 -9.55
N VAL A 182 4.51 25.35 -10.61
CA VAL A 182 4.48 26.44 -11.59
C VAL A 182 3.42 27.43 -11.13
N ASN A 183 3.88 28.58 -10.62
CA ASN A 183 3.04 29.70 -10.15
C ASN A 183 2.01 29.34 -9.05
N GLY A 184 2.38 28.49 -8.08
CA GLY A 184 1.56 28.25 -6.88
C GLY A 184 0.25 27.48 -7.13
N THR A 185 0.07 26.94 -8.33
CA THR A 185 -1.03 26.03 -8.69
C THR A 185 -0.46 24.66 -9.01
N LEU A 186 -1.03 23.61 -8.40
CA LEU A 186 -0.78 22.21 -8.78
C LEU A 186 -1.34 21.99 -10.19
N GLN A 187 -0.51 22.25 -11.21
CA GLN A 187 -0.81 21.89 -12.58
C GLN A 187 -0.27 20.48 -12.82
N CYS A 188 -1.13 19.59 -13.29
CA CYS A 188 -0.70 18.30 -13.82
C CYS A 188 0.27 18.58 -14.97
N SER A 189 1.36 17.82 -15.07
CA SER A 189 2.29 17.94 -16.20
C SER A 189 1.58 17.62 -17.52
N GLU A 190 2.17 17.98 -18.67
CA GLU A 190 1.57 17.72 -19.99
C GLU A 190 1.22 16.23 -20.25
N ARG A 191 1.83 15.30 -19.48
CA ARG A 191 1.57 13.86 -19.56
C ARG A 191 0.70 13.34 -18.42
N GLN A 192 0.01 14.22 -17.70
CA GLN A 192 -0.86 13.87 -16.60
C GLN A 192 -2.28 14.38 -16.81
N PHE A 193 -3.24 13.55 -16.43
CA PHE A 193 -4.66 13.85 -16.36
C PHE A 193 -5.03 14.30 -14.94
N ARG A 194 -5.91 15.29 -14.83
CA ARG A 194 -6.40 15.79 -13.55
C ARG A 194 -7.74 15.12 -13.20
N CYS A 195 -7.74 14.29 -12.18
CA CYS A 195 -8.93 13.71 -11.58
C CYS A 195 -9.86 14.80 -11.02
N ASN A 196 -11.17 14.55 -10.90
CA ASN A 196 -12.08 15.58 -10.35
C ASN A 196 -11.84 15.84 -8.85
N ASP A 197 -11.22 14.90 -8.15
CA ASP A 197 -10.75 15.07 -6.77
C ASP A 197 -9.50 15.97 -6.63
N GLY A 198 -8.93 16.39 -7.76
CA GLY A 198 -7.80 17.31 -7.85
C GLY A 198 -6.42 16.65 -7.96
N HIS A 199 -6.31 15.32 -7.90
CA HIS A 199 -5.05 14.61 -8.07
C HIS A 199 -4.68 14.44 -9.55
N CYS A 200 -3.40 14.15 -9.82
CA CYS A 200 -2.88 13.93 -11.16
C CYS A 200 -2.46 12.47 -11.34
N ILE A 201 -2.98 11.82 -12.38
CA ILE A 201 -2.55 10.49 -12.84
C ILE A 201 -1.89 10.61 -14.22
N HIS A 202 -1.19 9.59 -14.69
CA HIS A 202 -0.61 9.63 -16.03
C HIS A 202 -1.70 9.51 -17.11
N VAL A 203 -1.59 10.21 -18.25
CA VAL A 203 -2.61 10.18 -19.32
C VAL A 203 -2.87 8.78 -19.90
N SER A 204 -1.92 7.86 -19.78
CA SER A 204 -2.10 6.46 -20.24
C SER A 204 -3.04 5.62 -19.37
N PHE A 205 -3.48 6.17 -18.24
CA PHE A 205 -4.39 5.55 -17.28
C PHE A 205 -5.83 6.00 -17.47
N ILE A 206 -6.09 6.92 -18.41
CA ILE A 206 -7.45 7.22 -18.80
C ILE A 206 -8.01 6.01 -19.54
N CYS A 207 -9.10 5.44 -19.01
CA CYS A 207 -9.87 4.38 -19.66
C CYS A 207 -9.08 3.11 -19.94
N ASP A 208 -8.22 2.76 -18.99
CA ASP A 208 -7.44 1.53 -19.06
C ASP A 208 -8.16 0.34 -18.41
N GLY A 209 -9.32 0.58 -17.80
CA GLY A 209 -10.18 -0.40 -17.17
C GLY A 209 -9.95 -0.56 -15.66
N ASP A 210 -9.03 0.22 -15.08
CA ASP A 210 -8.75 0.28 -13.65
C ASP A 210 -9.05 1.70 -13.14
N ALA A 211 -9.77 1.84 -12.01
CA ALA A 211 -9.98 3.15 -11.38
C ALA A 211 -8.67 3.65 -10.73
N ASP A 212 -7.99 4.56 -11.42
CA ASP A 212 -6.74 5.16 -10.99
C ASP A 212 -6.95 6.52 -10.32
N CYS A 213 -8.06 7.22 -10.59
CA CYS A 213 -8.49 8.30 -9.71
C CYS A 213 -9.21 7.75 -8.46
N ALA A 214 -9.07 8.41 -7.30
CA ALA A 214 -9.77 7.99 -6.08
C ALA A 214 -11.31 8.15 -6.19
N ASP A 215 -11.77 8.98 -7.14
CA ASP A 215 -13.18 9.16 -7.51
C ASP A 215 -13.55 8.43 -8.81
N ALA A 216 -12.64 7.61 -9.37
CA ALA A 216 -12.78 6.92 -10.65
C ALA A 216 -13.15 7.84 -11.83
N SER A 217 -12.77 9.13 -11.77
CA SER A 217 -13.06 10.10 -12.82
C SER A 217 -12.37 9.80 -14.16
N ASP A 218 -11.26 9.07 -14.12
CA ASP A 218 -10.48 8.59 -15.26
C ASP A 218 -11.19 7.49 -16.08
N GLU A 219 -12.09 6.73 -15.45
CA GLU A 219 -12.86 5.66 -16.09
C GLU A 219 -14.27 6.13 -16.51
N HIS A 220 -14.54 7.44 -16.46
CA HIS A 220 -15.85 7.96 -16.86
C HIS A 220 -16.06 7.85 -18.37
N PRO A 221 -17.28 7.49 -18.83
CA PRO A 221 -17.60 7.36 -20.26
C PRO A 221 -17.32 8.60 -21.12
N ARG A 222 -17.23 9.79 -20.50
CA ARG A 222 -16.89 11.03 -21.19
C ARG A 222 -15.41 11.12 -21.55
N GLU A 223 -14.56 10.61 -20.67
CA GLU A 223 -13.12 10.51 -20.88
C GLU A 223 -12.82 9.27 -21.75
N CYS A 224 -13.62 8.21 -21.61
CA CYS A 224 -13.55 7.00 -22.44
C CYS A 224 -14.29 7.19 -23.75
N LYS A 225 -13.69 7.99 -24.64
CA LYS A 225 -14.13 8.03 -26.04
C LYS A 225 -13.81 6.68 -26.68
N ILE A 226 -14.81 5.80 -26.72
CA ILE A 226 -14.81 4.60 -27.55
C ILE A 226 -14.87 5.10 -29.01
N THR A 227 -13.73 5.22 -29.67
CA THR A 227 -13.63 5.41 -31.13
C THR A 227 -13.20 4.12 -31.79
#